data_AF-A0A0N5CX87-F1
#
_entry.id   AF-A0A0N5CX87-F1
#
_cell.length_a   1.000
_cell.length_b   1.000
_cell.length_c   1.000
_cell.angle_alpha   90.00
_cell.angle_beta   90.00
_cell.angle_gamma   90.00
#
_symmetry.space_group_name_H-M   'P 1'
#
loop_
_entity.id
_entity.type
_entity.pdbx_description
1 polymer ?
#
loop_
_entity_poly.entity_id
_entity_poly.type
_entity_poly.pdbx_seq_one_letter_code
_entity_poly.pdbx_strand_id
1 'polypeptide(L)' 'MELDDLPLRGDILVKCFQRTAHSERVPLFRCQFNTCTFDLSTASECVFKMKFYREELDDIFNGILIY' A
#
# COMPACT_ATOMS: atom_id res chain seq x y z
N MET A 1 -11.70 -17.28 -7.87
CA MET A 1 -10.97 -17.19 -6.60
C MET A 1 -11.69 -16.15 -5.80
N GLU A 2 -12.47 -16.55 -4.80
CA GLU A 2 -12.88 -15.59 -3.78
C GLU A 2 -11.60 -15.09 -3.12
N LEU A 3 -11.39 -13.78 -3.17
CA LEU A 3 -10.33 -13.14 -2.41
C LEU A 3 -10.83 -13.18 -0.97
N ASP A 4 -10.27 -14.06 -0.15
CA ASP A 4 -10.54 -14.05 1.28
C ASP A 4 -10.13 -12.67 1.83
N ASP A 5 -11.06 -12.01 2.51
CA ASP A 5 -10.80 -10.73 3.14
C ASP A 5 -9.77 -10.88 4.27
N LEU A 6 -8.80 -9.96 4.34
CA LEU A 6 -7.81 -9.92 5.42
C LEU A 6 -8.31 -8.96 6.51
N PRO A 7 -8.67 -9.44 7.73
CA PRO A 7 -9.07 -8.56 8.81
C PRO A 7 -7.88 -7.75 9.32
N LEU A 8 -7.99 -6.41 9.29
CA LEU A 8 -6.95 -5.47 9.69
C LEU A 8 -7.47 -4.49 10.75
N ARG A 9 -6.62 -4.13 11.72
CA ARG A 9 -6.91 -3.12 12.75
C ARG A 9 -5.62 -2.46 13.25
N GLY A 10 -5.66 -1.15 13.47
CA GLY A 10 -4.56 -0.37 14.04
C GLY A 10 -3.59 0.12 12.96
N ASP A 11 -2.30 0.20 13.31
CA ASP A 11 -1.25 0.64 12.40
C ASP A 11 -0.88 -0.48 11.41
N ILE A 12 -1.06 -0.20 10.13
CA ILE A 12 -0.79 -1.12 9.03
C ILE A 12 0.35 -0.56 8.18
N LEU A 13 1.34 -1.41 7.91
CA LEU A 13 2.46 -1.12 7.01
C LEU A 13 2.37 -2.02 5.77
N VAL A 14 2.22 -1.41 4.61
CA VAL A 14 2.24 -2.09 3.31
C VAL A 14 3.61 -1.89 2.69
N LYS A 15 4.25 -2.98 2.26
CA LYS A 15 5.53 -2.96 1.54
C LYS A 15 5.36 -3.64 0.20
N CYS A 16 5.64 -2.92 -0.88
CA CYS A 16 5.68 -3.47 -2.23
C CYS A 16 7.11 -3.82 -2.61
N PHE A 17 7.30 -4.95 -3.26
CA PHE A 17 8.61 -5.39 -3.75
C PHE A 17 8.53 -5.76 -5.22
N GLN A 18 9.52 -5.34 -5.99
CA GLN A 18 9.73 -5.81 -7.35
C GLN A 18 10.56 -7.10 -7.33
N ARG A 19 10.12 -8.12 -8.06
CA ARG A 19 10.93 -9.32 -8.33
C ARG A 19 12.01 -8.97 -9.35
N THR A 20 13.26 -9.25 -9.04
CA THR A 20 14.37 -9.13 -9.98
C THR A 20 14.63 -10.46 -10.70
N ALA A 21 15.42 -10.43 -11.78
CA ALA A 21 15.80 -11.61 -12.54
C ALA A 21 16.54 -12.68 -11.70
N HIS A 22 17.14 -12.29 -10.58
CA HIS A 22 17.90 -13.18 -9.70
C HIS A 22 17.08 -13.70 -8.50
N SER A 23 15.75 -13.59 -8.53
CA SER A 23 14.85 -13.94 -7.42
C SER A 23 15.00 -13.09 -6.16
N GLU A 24 15.90 -12.09 -6.17
CA GLU A 24 16.00 -11.08 -5.12
C GLU A 24 14.81 -10.10 -5.22
N ARG A 25 14.34 -9.62 -4.06
CA ARG A 25 13.22 -8.68 -3.95
C ARG A 25 13.77 -7.31 -3.57
N VAL A 26 13.54 -6.31 -4.42
CA VAL A 26 13.93 -4.93 -4.14
C VAL A 26 12.68 -4.16 -3.69
N PRO A 27 12.73 -3.37 -2.60
CA PRO A 27 11.62 -2.51 -2.20
C PRO A 27 11.25 -1.55 -3.34
N LEU A 28 9.97 -1.48 -3.69
CA LEU A 28 9.45 -0.55 -4.69
C LEU A 28 8.90 0.72 -4.02
N PHE A 29 8.07 0.52 -3.00
CA PHE A 29 7.52 1.56 -2.13
C PHE A 29 7.02 0.95 -0.83
N ARG A 30 6.82 1.79 0.17
CA ARG A 30 6.04 1.43 1.38
C ARG A 30 5.06 2.55 1.73
N CYS A 31 3.98 2.19 2.42
CA CYS A 31 3.09 3.16 3.06
C CYS A 31 2.59 2.64 4.39
N GLN A 32 2.39 3.56 5.32
CA GLN A 32 1.81 3.27 6.62
C GLN A 32 0.55 4.09 6.82
N PHE A 33 -0.48 3.44 7.35
CA PHE A 33 -1.73 4.09 7.71
C PHE A 33 -2.32 3.43 8.95
N ASN A 34 -3.22 4.13 9.64
CA ASN A 34 -3.96 3.55 10.76
C ASN A 34 -5.42 3.36 10.35
N THR A 35 -6.01 2.21 10.68
CA THR A 35 -7.41 1.95 10.33
C THR A 35 -8.40 2.90 11.04
N CYS A 36 -7.99 3.62 12.09
CA CYS A 36 -8.84 4.60 12.77
C CYS A 36 -9.01 5.90 11.99
N THR A 37 -8.19 6.16 10.97
CA THR A 37 -8.28 7.38 10.15
C THR A 37 -9.29 7.26 9.02
N PHE A 38 -9.96 6.11 8.89
CA PHE A 38 -10.94 5.89 7.84
C PHE A 38 -12.25 6.59 8.17
N ASP A 39 -12.55 7.67 7.44
CA ASP A 39 -13.86 8.30 7.49
C ASP A 39 -14.88 7.50 6.68
N LEU A 40 -15.56 6.57 7.37
CA LEU A 40 -16.58 5.71 6.80
C LEU A 40 -17.88 6.47 6.45
N SER A 41 -18.03 7.74 6.85
CA SER A 41 -19.25 8.52 6.60
C SER A 41 -19.43 8.89 5.13
N THR A 42 -18.34 8.91 4.37
CA THR A 42 -18.29 9.25 2.94
C THR A 42 -18.36 8.02 2.02
N ALA A 43 -18.40 6.81 2.59
CA ALA A 43 -18.46 5.58 1.82
C ALA A 43 -19.87 5.39 1.23
N SER A 44 -20.03 5.72 -0.06
CA SER A 44 -21.27 5.51 -0.81
C SER A 44 -21.53 4.04 -1.15
N GLU A 45 -20.55 3.17 -0.92
CA GLU A 45 -20.57 1.73 -1.18
C GLU A 45 -19.97 0.99 0.04
N CYS A 46 -20.22 -0.32 0.20
CA CYS A 46 -19.62 -1.17 1.24
C CYS A 46 -18.07 -1.30 1.16
N VAL A 47 -17.41 -0.47 0.36
CA VAL A 47 -15.97 -0.51 0.06
C VAL A 47 -15.38 0.88 0.28
N PHE A 48 -14.52 1.01 1.29
CA PHE A 48 -13.71 2.20 1.49
C PHE A 48 -12.48 2.15 0.58
N LYS A 49 -12.23 3.22 -0.20
CA LYS A 49 -11.10 3.31 -1.14
C LYS A 49 -10.09 4.34 -0.66
N MET A 50 -8.90 3.88 -0.28
CA MET A 50 -7.76 4.73 0.05
C MET A 50 -6.84 4.87 -1.17
N LYS A 51 -6.34 6.08 -1.41
CA LYS A 51 -5.42 6.40 -2.51
C LYS A 51 -4.19 7.06 -1.93
N PHE A 52 -3.02 6.69 -2.44
CA PHE A 52 -1.74 7.33 -2.12
C PHE A 52 -1.15 7.89 -3.42
N TYR A 53 -0.72 9.14 -3.38
CA TYR A 53 0.09 9.77 -4.42
C TYR A 53 1.58 9.46 -4.21
N ARG A 54 2.41 9.76 -5.21
CA ARG A 54 3.84 9.45 -5.19
C ARG A 54 4.55 10.07 -3.99
N GLU A 55 4.14 11.27 -3.60
CA GLU A 55 4.73 12.06 -2.53
C GLU A 55 4.37 11.52 -1.14
N GLU A 56 3.33 10.69 -1.05
CA GLU A 56 2.83 10.08 0.18
C GLU A 56 3.39 8.66 0.40
N LEU A 57 4.20 8.17 -0.55
CA LEU A 57 4.81 6.86 -0.52
C LEU A 57 6.29 6.97 -0.14
N ASP A 58 6.67 6.24 0.89
CA ASP A 58 8.03 6.13 1.36
C ASP A 58 8.87 5.24 0.42
N ASP A 59 10.19 5.47 0.45
CA ASP A 59 11.21 4.70 -0.29
C ASP A 59 10.92 4.58 -1.79
N ILE A 60 10.11 5.49 -2.35
CA ILE A 60 9.74 5.43 -3.76
C ILE A 60 10.99 5.45 -4.63
N PHE A 61 11.22 4.30 -5.26
CA PHE A 61 12.34 4.00 -6.13
C PHE A 61 13.73 4.11 -5.51
N ASN A 62 13.93 4.43 -4.23
CA ASN A 62 15.26 4.59 -3.61
C ASN A 62 16.26 5.38 -4.50
N GLY A 63 15.80 6.38 -5.25
CA GLY A 63 16.61 7.14 -6.21
C GLY A 63 16.94 6.45 -7.55
N ILE A 64 16.41 5.26 -7.80
CA ILE A 64 16.45 4.58 -9.10
C ILE A 64 15.45 5.26 -10.02
N LEU A 65 15.93 6.02 -11.00
CA LEU A 65 15.09 6.52 -12.09
C LEU A 65 14.53 5.30 -12.84
N ILE A 66 13.21 5.11 -12.78
CA ILE A 66 12.54 4.23 -13.75
C ILE A 66 12.48 5.03 -15.05
N TYR A 67 13.32 4.64 -16.00
CA TYR A 67 13.27 5.10 -17.39
C TYR A 67 12.33 4.22 -18.20
#